data_AF-A0A968IR36-F1
#
_entry.id   AF-A0A968IR36-F1
#
_cell.length_a   1.000
_cell.length_b   1.000
_cell.length_c   1.000
_cell.angle_alpha   90.00
_cell.angle_beta   90.00
_cell.angle_gamma   90.00
#
_symmetry.space_group_name_H-M   'P 1'
#
loop_
_entity.id
_entity.type
_entity.pdbx_description
1 polymer ?
#
loop_
_entity_poly.entity_id
_entity_poly.type
_entity_poly.pdbx_seq_one_letter_code
_entity_poly.pdbx_strand_id
1 'polypeptide(L)'
;MPSPRFVEPTTGLIRLNWEVNNPSQIKELKLVGIAPDGSISSSLKRYPLVNGNLPADLQPYCLQAASLICQNVPTDASKPGDYTFKLVVVPQQASDQEITKNTEVIKIIPQNPQFARFK
;
A
#
# COMPACT_ATOMS: atom_id res chain seq x y z
N MET A 1 16.20 -17.09 10.73
CA MET A 1 15.51 -15.90 11.27
C MET A 1 15.47 -14.86 10.16
N PRO A 2 14.31 -14.39 9.70
CA PRO A 2 14.26 -13.32 8.72
C PRO A 2 14.54 -11.98 9.41
N SER A 3 15.50 -11.22 8.88
CA SER A 3 15.85 -9.89 9.36
C SER A 3 14.74 -8.88 9.02
N PRO A 4 14.35 -7.97 9.92
CA PRO A 4 13.42 -6.90 9.60
C PRO A 4 14.03 -5.99 8.53
N ARG A 5 13.29 -5.74 7.44
CA ARG A 5 13.70 -4.80 6.38
C ARG A 5 13.54 -3.38 6.90
N PHE A 6 14.65 -2.69 7.14
CA PHE A 6 14.66 -1.26 7.45
C PHE A 6 14.45 -0.48 6.15
N VAL A 7 13.37 0.30 6.07
CA VAL A 7 13.12 1.23 4.96
C VAL A 7 13.55 2.61 5.42
N GLU A 8 14.62 3.15 4.83
CA GLU A 8 15.08 4.51 5.13
C GLU A 8 14.04 5.54 4.67
N PRO A 9 13.73 6.57 5.48
CA PRO A 9 12.76 7.59 5.12
C PRO A 9 13.38 8.60 4.14
N THR A 10 13.41 8.28 2.86
CA THR A 10 13.59 9.26 1.80
C THR A 10 12.30 10.05 1.70
N THR A 11 12.17 11.12 2.51
CA THR A 11 11.09 12.11 2.38
C THR A 11 9.67 11.50 2.39
N GLY A 12 9.27 10.94 3.54
CA GLY A 12 7.89 11.01 4.06
C GLY A 12 6.74 10.32 3.31
N LEU A 13 6.97 9.43 2.35
CA LEU A 13 5.90 8.69 1.68
C LEU A 13 6.24 7.19 1.64
N ILE A 14 5.50 6.36 2.37
CA ILE A 14 5.66 4.89 2.25
C ILE A 14 5.27 4.51 0.82
N ARG A 15 6.19 3.79 0.16
CA ARG A 15 5.96 3.21 -1.15
C ARG A 15 5.80 1.72 -1.03
N LEU A 16 4.82 1.19 -1.73
CA LEU A 16 4.48 -0.23 -1.67
C LEU A 16 4.71 -0.89 -3.02
N ASN A 17 5.10 -2.15 -2.95
CA ASN A 17 5.27 -3.03 -4.10
C ASN A 17 4.38 -4.24 -3.89
N TRP A 18 3.57 -4.59 -4.87
CA TRP A 18 2.73 -5.78 -4.82
C TRP A 18 2.50 -6.34 -6.21
N GLU A 19 2.20 -7.63 -6.26
CA GLU A 19 1.86 -8.34 -7.48
C GLU A 19 0.53 -9.07 -7.29
N VAL A 20 -0.35 -8.95 -8.28
CA VAL A 20 -1.63 -9.67 -8.31
C VAL A 20 -1.74 -10.46 -9.59
N ASN A 21 -1.97 -11.76 -9.47
CA ASN A 21 -2.17 -12.63 -10.63
C ASN A 21 -3.58 -12.46 -11.20
N ASN A 22 -3.73 -12.69 -12.50
CA ASN A 22 -5.01 -12.65 -13.21
C ASN A 22 -5.79 -11.32 -13.05
N PRO A 23 -5.20 -10.16 -13.43
CA PRO A 23 -5.86 -8.87 -13.28
C PRO A 23 -7.18 -8.72 -14.03
N SER A 24 -7.39 -9.52 -15.09
CA SER A 24 -8.64 -9.55 -15.85
C SER A 24 -9.87 -9.99 -15.05
N GLN A 25 -9.68 -10.69 -13.92
CA GLN A 25 -10.76 -11.13 -13.05
C GLN A 25 -11.02 -10.16 -11.88
N ILE A 26 -10.26 -9.07 -11.79
CA ILE A 26 -10.37 -8.09 -10.71
C ILE A 26 -11.37 -7.01 -11.10
N LYS A 27 -12.27 -6.69 -10.18
CA LYS A 27 -13.24 -5.59 -10.28
C LYS A 27 -12.69 -4.32 -9.66
N GLU A 28 -12.09 -4.44 -8.48
CA GLU A 28 -11.61 -3.32 -7.70
C GLU A 28 -10.47 -3.77 -6.78
N LEU A 29 -9.49 -2.90 -6.59
CA LEU A 29 -8.49 -3.02 -5.54
C LEU A 29 -8.77 -1.99 -4.45
N LYS A 30 -8.74 -2.41 -3.19
CA LYS A 30 -8.87 -1.51 -2.04
C LYS A 30 -7.57 -1.55 -1.23
N LEU A 31 -6.98 -0.39 -0.98
CA LEU A 31 -5.76 -0.24 -0.19
C LEU A 31 -6.05 0.65 1.03
N VAL A 32 -5.68 0.19 2.21
CA VAL A 32 -5.82 0.96 3.46
C VAL A 32 -4.61 0.74 4.35
N GLY A 33 -4.11 1.80 4.98
CA GLY A 33 -3.08 1.70 6.02
C GLY A 33 -3.69 1.70 7.41
N ILE A 34 -3.35 0.69 8.20
CA ILE A 34 -3.85 0.43 9.54
C ILE A 34 -2.69 0.54 10.52
N ALA A 35 -2.86 1.31 11.61
CA ALA A 35 -1.89 1.38 12.70
C ALA A 35 -2.03 0.17 13.65
N PRO A 36 -1.04 -0.11 14.54
CA PRO A 36 -1.09 -1.27 15.43
C PRO A 36 -2.28 -1.28 16.39
N ASP A 37 -2.82 -0.10 16.71
CA ASP A 37 -4.02 0.08 17.53
C ASP A 37 -5.32 -0.23 16.76
N GLY A 38 -5.22 -0.62 15.48
CA GLY A 38 -6.36 -0.87 14.60
C GLY A 38 -6.96 0.38 13.99
N SER A 39 -6.43 1.57 14.28
CA SER A 39 -6.91 2.82 13.68
C SER A 39 -6.52 2.94 12.21
N ILE A 40 -7.36 3.61 11.43
CA ILE A 40 -7.08 3.90 10.02
C ILE A 40 -6.08 5.06 9.98
N SER A 41 -4.84 4.74 9.64
CA SER A 41 -3.74 5.72 9.59
C SER A 41 -3.54 6.29 8.18
N SER A 42 -3.97 5.57 7.16
CA SER A 42 -3.98 6.00 5.76
C SER A 42 -5.36 5.73 5.16
N SER A 43 -5.86 6.69 4.39
CA SER A 43 -7.23 6.67 3.85
C SER A 43 -7.46 5.46 2.93
N LEU A 44 -8.68 4.93 2.94
CA LEU A 44 -9.08 3.83 2.06
C LEU A 44 -9.08 4.31 0.60
N LYS A 45 -8.06 3.90 -0.15
CA LYS A 45 -7.98 4.13 -1.60
C LYS A 45 -8.67 2.99 -2.34
N ARG A 46 -9.56 3.35 -3.26
CA ARG A 46 -10.27 2.40 -4.13
C ARG A 46 -9.83 2.61 -5.57
N TYR A 47 -9.44 1.51 -6.21
CA TYR A 47 -8.97 1.48 -7.59
C TYR A 47 -9.89 0.54 -8.37
N PRO A 48 -10.99 1.04 -8.95
CA PRO A 48 -11.84 0.23 -9.80
C PRO A 48 -11.10 -0.07 -11.12
N LEU A 49 -11.17 -1.32 -11.56
CA LEU A 49 -10.67 -1.73 -12.88
C LEU A 49 -11.84 -1.72 -13.86
N VAL A 50 -11.78 -0.86 -14.87
CA VAL A 50 -12.85 -0.71 -15.87
C VAL A 50 -12.42 -1.38 -17.16
N ASN A 51 -13.16 -2.40 -17.60
CA ASN A 51 -12.82 -3.24 -18.75
C ASN A 51 -11.40 -3.84 -18.63
N GLY A 52 -11.00 -4.18 -17.39
CA GLY A 52 -9.66 -4.67 -17.09
C GLY A 52 -8.56 -3.61 -17.17
N ASN A 53 -8.86 -2.32 -17.34
CA ASN A 53 -7.84 -1.26 -17.32
C ASN A 53 -7.67 -0.67 -15.91
N LEU A 54 -6.43 -0.35 -15.58
CA LEU A 54 -6.08 0.36 -14.34
C LEU A 54 -6.52 1.83 -14.37
N PRO A 55 -6.88 2.41 -13.21
CA PRO A 55 -7.10 3.84 -13.10
C PRO A 55 -5.81 4.63 -13.32
N ALA A 56 -5.95 5.89 -13.74
CA ALA A 56 -4.82 6.78 -14.06
C ALA A 56 -3.81 6.93 -12.90
N ASP A 57 -4.29 6.85 -11.65
CA ASP A 57 -3.45 6.91 -10.45
C ASP A 57 -2.46 5.73 -10.32
N LEU A 58 -2.80 4.56 -10.87
CA LEU A 58 -1.97 3.36 -10.82
C LEU A 58 -1.18 3.11 -12.11
N GLN A 59 -1.64 3.64 -13.25
CA GLN A 59 -0.95 3.48 -14.54
C GLN A 59 0.56 3.78 -14.51
N PRO A 60 1.06 4.85 -13.85
CA PRO A 60 2.51 5.12 -13.85
C PRO A 60 3.32 4.19 -12.94
N TYR A 61 2.66 3.45 -12.04
CA TYR A 61 3.31 2.59 -11.04
C TYR A 61 3.09 1.10 -11.31
N CYS A 62 2.09 0.75 -12.11
CA CYS A 62 1.66 -0.62 -12.32
C CYS A 62 1.80 -1.03 -13.78
N LEU A 63 2.47 -2.15 -14.00
CA LEU A 63 2.56 -2.81 -15.28
C LEU A 63 1.53 -3.94 -15.33
N GLN A 64 0.61 -3.88 -16.29
CA GLN A 64 -0.39 -4.91 -16.50
C GLN A 64 0.02 -5.84 -17.64
N ALA A 65 0.40 -7.07 -17.31
CA ALA A 65 0.73 -8.13 -18.26
C ALA A 65 -0.07 -9.40 -17.91
N ALA A 66 0.59 -10.56 -17.79
CA ALA A 66 -0.04 -11.78 -17.26
C ALA A 66 -0.37 -11.66 -15.76
N SER A 67 0.45 -10.90 -15.04
CA SER A 67 0.19 -10.43 -13.68
C SER A 67 0.19 -8.89 -13.66
N LEU A 68 -0.43 -8.33 -12.63
CA LEU A 68 -0.42 -6.91 -12.33
C LEU A 68 0.70 -6.64 -11.34
N ILE A 69 1.79 -6.07 -11.84
CA ILE A 69 3.00 -5.78 -11.07
C ILE A 69 3.00 -4.28 -10.76
N CYS A 70 2.76 -3.92 -9.50
CA CYS A 70 2.77 -2.56 -9.02
C CYS A 70 4.02 -2.28 -8.19
N GLN A 71 4.77 -1.26 -8.58
CA GLN A 71 6.01 -0.87 -7.93
C GLN A 71 5.99 0.61 -7.55
N ASN A 72 6.57 0.91 -6.39
CA ASN A 72 6.72 2.26 -5.87
C ASN A 72 5.40 3.05 -5.71
N VAL A 73 4.29 2.36 -5.48
CA VAL A 73 2.96 3.00 -5.36
C VAL A 73 2.95 3.88 -4.10
N PRO A 74 2.72 5.19 -4.24
CA PRO A 74 2.75 6.11 -3.11
C PRO A 74 1.52 5.95 -2.21
N THR A 75 1.76 5.85 -0.91
CA THR A 75 0.73 5.92 0.11
C THR A 75 0.69 7.31 0.73
N ASP A 76 -0.43 7.65 1.36
CA ASP A 76 -0.63 8.86 2.16
C ASP A 76 -0.10 8.72 3.60
N ALA A 77 0.51 7.59 3.93
CA ALA A 77 1.17 7.38 5.22
C ALA A 77 2.51 8.11 5.24
N SER A 78 2.53 9.22 5.97
CA SER A 78 3.70 10.09 6.14
C SER A 78 4.09 10.32 7.60
N LYS A 79 3.20 9.99 8.54
CA LYS A 79 3.42 10.22 9.96
C LYS A 79 4.37 9.17 10.54
N PRO A 80 5.22 9.54 11.50
CA PRO A 80 5.98 8.57 12.28
C PRO A 80 5.05 7.60 13.03
N GLY A 81 5.38 6.32 13.02
CA GLY A 81 4.57 5.25 13.60
C GLY A 81 4.79 3.91 12.93
N ASP A 82 4.14 2.88 13.47
CA ASP A 82 4.08 1.56 12.86
C ASP A 82 2.85 1.49 11.94
N TYR A 83 2.97 0.82 10.79
CA TYR A 83 1.93 0.76 9.76
C TYR A 83 1.82 -0.65 9.18
N THR A 84 0.60 -1.14 9.02
CA THR A 84 0.30 -2.33 8.23
C THR A 84 -0.62 -1.94 7.09
N PHE A 85 -0.23 -2.23 5.85
CA PHE A 85 -1.10 -1.97 4.71
C PHE A 85 -1.88 -3.22 4.37
N LYS A 86 -3.19 -3.06 4.25
CA LYS A 86 -4.13 -4.10 3.83
C LYS A 86 -4.55 -3.81 2.39
N LEU A 87 -4.22 -4.74 1.51
CA LEU A 87 -4.67 -4.78 0.12
C LEU A 87 -5.80 -5.81 0.01
N VAL A 88 -6.94 -5.39 -0.52
CA VAL A 88 -8.10 -6.25 -0.77
C VAL A 88 -8.36 -6.27 -2.27
N VAL A 89 -8.40 -7.46 -2.84
CA VAL A 89 -8.74 -7.72 -4.23
C VAL A 89 -10.20 -8.15 -4.28
N VAL A 90 -11.03 -7.34 -4.92
CA VAL A 90 -12.44 -7.62 -5.16
C VAL A 90 -12.57 -8.25 -6.55
N PRO A 91 -13.01 -9.51 -6.66
CA PRO A 91 -13.21 -10.16 -7.94
C PRO A 91 -14.42 -9.59 -8.71
N GLN A 92 -14.43 -9.77 -10.04
CA GLN A 92 -15.57 -9.42 -10.90
C GLN A 92 -16.76 -10.33 -10.67
N GLN A 93 -16.51 -11.61 -10.41
CA GLN A 93 -17.56 -12.58 -10.13
C GLN A 93 -17.92 -12.49 -8.65
N ALA A 94 -19.19 -12.18 -8.34
CA ALA A 94 -19.67 -12.08 -6.96
C ALA A 94 -19.64 -13.42 -6.20
N SER A 95 -19.45 -14.54 -6.91
CA SER A 95 -19.28 -15.87 -6.31
C SER A 95 -17.86 -16.11 -5.79
N ASP A 96 -16.88 -15.31 -6.22
CA ASP A 96 -15.50 -15.41 -5.76
C ASP A 96 -15.31 -14.63 -4.45
N GLN A 97 -14.48 -15.16 -3.56
CA GLN A 97 -14.18 -14.51 -2.29
C GLN A 97 -13.20 -13.34 -2.48
N GLU A 98 -13.39 -12.26 -1.72
CA GLU A 98 -12.41 -11.17 -1.67
C GLU A 98 -11.07 -11.71 -1.13
N ILE A 99 -9.99 -11.49 -1.89
CA ILE A 99 -8.65 -11.92 -1.47
C ILE A 99 -8.01 -10.77 -0.72
N THR A 100 -7.65 -11.01 0.54
CA THR A 100 -6.99 -10.01 1.38
C THR A 100 -5.53 -10.38 1.60
N LYS A 101 -4.63 -9.42 1.41
CA LYS A 101 -3.21 -9.54 1.77
C LYS A 101 -2.75 -8.34 2.57
N ASN A 102 -2.06 -8.59 3.67
CA ASN A 102 -1.43 -7.57 4.48
C ASN A 102 0.08 -7.55 4.22
N THR A 103 0.68 -6.37 4.30
CA THR A 103 2.13 -6.23 4.36
C THR A 103 2.65 -6.62 5.74
N GLU A 104 3.96 -6.77 5.87
CA GLU A 104 4.63 -6.73 7.17
C GLU A 104 4.47 -5.33 7.80
N VAL A 105 4.74 -5.24 9.11
CA VAL A 105 4.71 -3.96 9.83
C VAL A 105 5.85 -3.07 9.34
N ILE A 106 5.51 -1.91 8.78
CA ILE A 106 6.44 -0.88 8.31
C ILE A 106 6.54 0.18 9.40
N LYS A 107 7.74 0.41 9.94
CA LYS A 107 7.99 1.40 11.00
C LYS A 107 8.60 2.67 10.43
N ILE A 108 7.84 3.77 10.45
CA ILE A 108 8.35 5.11 10.18
C ILE A 108 8.91 5.66 11.48
N ILE A 109 10.22 5.74 11.57
CA ILE A 109 10.89 6.44 12.67
C ILE A 109 10.85 7.97 12.42
N PRO A 110 10.53 8.78 13.44
CA PRO A 110 10.63 10.22 13.31
C PRO A 110 12.09 10.61 13.07
N GLN A 111 12.37 11.38 12.01
CA GLN A 111 13.64 12.06 11.88
C GLN A 111 13.68 13.16 12.94
N ASN A 112 14.43 12.94 14.01
CA ASN A 112 14.57 13.87 15.11
C ASN A 112 15.35 15.11 14.63
N PRO A 113 14.76 16.32 14.52
CA PRO A 113 15.57 17.53 14.45
C PRO A 113 16.21 17.71 15.83
N GLN A 114 17.55 17.69 15.88
CA GLN A 114 18.30 17.97 17.11
C GLN A 114 17.86 19.34 17.67
N PHE A 115 17.56 19.44 18.96
CA PHE A 115 17.28 20.72 19.62
C PHE A 115 18.52 21.64 19.52
N ALA A 116 18.38 22.84 18.96
CA ALA A 116 19.51 23.76 18.78
C ALA A 116 19.93 24.50 20.07
N ARG A 117 18.98 24.81 20.96
CA ARG A 117 19.17 25.27 22.36
C ARG A 117 17.82 25.72 22.93
N PHE A 118 17.63 25.55 24.22
CA PHE A 118 16.70 26.38 25.02
C PHE A 118 17.54 27.38 25.81
N LYS A 119 17.09 28.63 25.92
CA LYS A 119 17.76 29.71 26.65
C LYS A 119 16.93 30.11 27.86
#